data_AF-A0A2W6ZDR4-F1
#
_entry.id   AF-A0A2W6ZDR4-F1
#
_cell.length_a   1.000
_cell.length_b   1.000
_cell.length_c   1.000
_cell.angle_alpha   90.00
_cell.angle_beta   90.00
_cell.angle_gamma   90.00
#
_symmetry.space_group_name_H-M   'P 1'
#
loop_
_entity.id
_entity.type
_entity.pdbx_description
1 polymer ?
#
loop_
_entity_poly.entity_id
_entity_poly.type
_entity_poly.pdbx_seq_one_letter_code
_entity_poly.pdbx_strand_id
1 'polypeptide(L)'
;MPGSGQGNEWFSDRPASGSPLDDLLEWIQAHLHTPITPTELSRRSAYSRRNLQYLFQQRLGCSPMQWVKRQRLDAVQRDLQRAQPGETVAAIARRHGFVQLSSFAASFLRRYGIAPSVLLRRSRTGAD
;
A
#
# COMPACT_ATOMS: atom_id res chain seq x y z
N MET A 1 38.14 3.33 15.43
CA MET A 1 37.62 2.00 15.08
C MET A 1 36.65 2.11 13.92
N PRO A 2 37.07 1.91 12.65
CA PRO A 2 36.15 1.65 11.55
C PRO A 2 36.00 0.13 11.38
N GLY A 3 34.79 -0.40 11.62
CA GLY A 3 34.50 -1.83 11.59
C GLY A 3 33.35 -2.13 10.63
N SER A 4 33.64 -3.05 9.71
CA SER A 4 32.73 -3.84 8.89
C SER A 4 32.18 -3.19 7.62
N GLY A 5 32.79 -3.59 6.50
CA GLY A 5 32.22 -3.41 5.18
C GLY A 5 30.94 -4.22 4.98
N GLN A 6 30.25 -3.90 3.89
CA GLN A 6 29.87 -4.83 2.83
C GLN A 6 29.53 -3.98 1.60
N GLY A 7 30.11 -4.36 0.46
CA GLY A 7 30.06 -3.64 -0.81
C GLY A 7 28.64 -3.32 -1.27
N ASN A 8 28.49 -2.09 -1.73
CA ASN A 8 27.46 -1.66 -2.66
C ASN A 8 27.69 -2.33 -4.04
N GLU A 9 27.61 -3.66 -4.09
CA GLU A 9 27.61 -4.49 -5.30
C GLU A 9 26.18 -4.82 -5.76
N TRP A 10 25.17 -4.13 -5.21
CA TRP A 10 23.74 -4.47 -5.29
C TRP A 10 23.07 -4.29 -6.68
N PHE A 11 23.84 -4.11 -7.75
CA PHE A 11 23.33 -3.83 -9.10
C PHE A 11 24.08 -4.55 -10.23
N SER A 12 24.67 -5.72 -9.99
CA SER A 12 25.21 -6.50 -11.11
C SER A 12 24.10 -7.30 -11.78
N ASP A 13 23.66 -6.77 -12.92
CA ASP A 13 22.83 -7.36 -13.97
C ASP A 13 21.29 -7.32 -13.81
N ARG A 14 20.65 -6.24 -14.29
CA ARG A 14 19.30 -6.32 -14.91
C ARG A 14 18.89 -5.09 -15.74
N PRO A 15 18.60 -5.22 -17.04
CA PRO A 15 17.68 -4.33 -17.77
C PRO A 15 16.24 -4.94 -17.78
N ALA A 16 15.12 -4.20 -17.89
CA ALA A 16 14.89 -2.86 -18.41
C ALA A 16 13.88 -2.04 -17.54
N SER A 17 14.16 -0.73 -17.45
CA SER A 17 13.22 0.38 -17.14
C SER A 17 12.71 0.62 -15.71
N GLY A 18 13.40 0.20 -14.64
CA GLY A 18 13.01 0.59 -13.28
C GLY A 18 14.09 0.40 -12.21
N SER A 19 14.08 1.26 -11.17
CA SER A 19 14.87 1.01 -9.95
C SER A 19 14.33 -0.24 -9.23
N PRO A 20 15.12 -1.00 -8.43
CA PRO A 20 14.63 -2.15 -7.67
C PRO A 20 13.51 -1.78 -6.67
N LEU A 21 13.47 -0.52 -6.25
CA LEU A 21 12.35 0.03 -5.51
C LEU A 21 11.07 0.08 -6.37
N ASP A 22 11.17 0.48 -7.63
CA ASP A 22 10.03 0.61 -8.55
C ASP A 22 9.35 -0.74 -8.82
N ASP A 23 10.14 -1.79 -9.09
CA ASP A 23 9.66 -3.18 -9.22
C ASP A 23 8.93 -3.64 -7.94
N LEU A 24 9.49 -3.32 -6.77
CA LEU A 24 8.86 -3.62 -5.49
C LEU A 24 7.53 -2.87 -5.31
N LEU A 25 7.47 -1.59 -5.69
CA LEU A 25 6.25 -0.78 -5.61
C LEU A 25 5.17 -1.30 -6.56
N GLU A 26 5.53 -1.66 -7.80
CA GLU A 26 4.64 -2.28 -8.76
C GLU A 26 4.08 -3.60 -8.23
N TRP A 27 4.96 -4.47 -7.69
CA TRP A 27 4.52 -5.73 -7.13
C TRP A 27 3.55 -5.55 -5.95
N ILE A 28 3.88 -4.66 -5.02
CA ILE A 28 3.00 -4.35 -3.89
C ILE A 28 1.64 -3.90 -4.42
N GLN A 29 1.58 -3.06 -5.46
CA GLN A 29 0.33 -2.60 -6.06
C GLN A 29 -0.50 -3.74 -6.66
N ALA A 30 0.15 -4.69 -7.33
CA ALA A 30 -0.51 -5.89 -7.84
C ALA A 30 -1.02 -6.82 -6.72
N HIS A 31 -0.37 -6.81 -5.55
CA HIS A 31 -0.64 -7.74 -4.45
C HIS A 31 -1.35 -7.08 -3.24
N LEU A 32 -1.96 -5.91 -3.41
CA LEU A 32 -2.64 -5.21 -2.30
C LEU A 32 -3.75 -6.04 -1.65
N HIS A 33 -4.34 -6.99 -2.37
CA HIS A 33 -5.41 -7.88 -1.91
C HIS A 33 -4.90 -9.07 -1.08
N THR A 34 -3.60 -9.37 -1.10
CA THR A 34 -3.00 -10.47 -0.32
C THR A 34 -2.33 -9.93 0.95
N PRO A 35 -2.12 -10.76 1.99
CA PRO A 35 -1.39 -10.35 3.18
C PRO A 35 0.08 -10.05 2.87
N ILE A 36 0.43 -8.77 2.81
CA ILE A 36 1.82 -8.31 2.64
C ILE A 36 2.47 -8.19 4.02
N THR A 37 3.54 -8.94 4.25
CA THR A 37 4.33 -8.88 5.49
C THR A 37 5.67 -8.18 5.25
N PRO A 38 6.27 -7.55 6.27
CA PRO A 38 7.60 -6.94 6.13
C PRO A 38 8.68 -7.97 5.78
N THR A 39 8.50 -9.23 6.20
CA THR A 39 9.38 -10.35 5.85
C THR A 39 9.30 -10.66 4.36
N GLU A 40 8.09 -10.69 3.80
CA GLU A 40 7.88 -10.92 2.37
C GLU A 40 8.52 -9.82 1.51
N LEU A 41 8.32 -8.56 1.90
CA LEU A 41 8.94 -7.42 1.22
C LEU A 41 10.48 -7.49 1.23
N SER A 42 11.05 -7.96 2.34
CA SER A 42 12.51 -8.10 2.47
C SER A 42 13.06 -9.24 1.60
N ARG A 43 12.35 -10.39 1.58
CA ARG A 43 12.72 -11.52 0.72
C ARG A 43 12.71 -11.16 -0.76
N ARG A 44 11.73 -10.34 -1.18
CA ARG A 44 11.51 -10.03 -2.59
C ARG A 44 12.42 -8.95 -3.16
N SER A 45 12.86 -8.02 -2.32
CA SER A 45 13.63 -6.85 -2.76
C SER A 45 15.14 -6.98 -2.58
N ALA A 46 15.61 -8.13 -2.08
CA ALA A 46 16.99 -8.35 -1.63
C ALA A 46 17.49 -7.35 -0.56
N TYR A 47 16.60 -6.51 -0.01
CA TYR A 47 16.93 -5.59 1.06
C TYR A 47 16.55 -6.15 2.43
N SER A 48 17.48 -6.02 3.38
CA SER A 48 17.17 -6.19 4.80
C SER A 48 16.05 -5.24 5.23
N ARG A 49 15.22 -5.64 6.21
CA ARG A 49 14.12 -4.82 6.77
C ARG A 49 14.53 -3.38 7.08
N ARG A 50 15.75 -3.18 7.62
CA ARG A 50 16.31 -1.87 7.95
C ARG A 50 16.56 -1.01 6.71
N ASN A 51 17.18 -1.58 5.68
CA ASN A 51 17.44 -0.88 4.41
C ASN A 51 16.13 -0.56 3.70
N LEU A 52 15.18 -1.49 3.70
CA LEU A 52 13.86 -1.28 3.11
C LEU A 52 13.11 -0.14 3.82
N GLN A 53 13.16 -0.10 5.15
CA GLN A 53 12.56 0.99 5.91
C GLN A 53 13.24 2.34 5.62
N TYR A 54 14.58 2.37 5.55
CA TYR A 54 15.34 3.57 5.21
C TYR A 54 15.03 4.06 3.79
N LEU A 55 15.01 3.16 2.80
CA LEU A 55 14.71 3.49 1.41
C LEU A 55 13.30 4.06 1.24
N PHE A 56 12.30 3.45 1.89
CA PHE A 56 10.92 3.95 1.87
C PHE A 56 10.80 5.32 2.56
N GLN A 57 11.50 5.54 3.67
CA GLN A 57 11.52 6.85 4.34
C GLN A 57 12.19 7.91 3.46
N GLN A 58 13.34 7.61 2.87
CA GLN A 58 14.10 8.52 2.01
C GLN A 58 13.36 8.87 0.72
N ARG A 59 12.71 7.88 0.09
CA ARG A 59 12.10 8.05 -1.25
C ARG A 59 10.61 8.40 -1.21
N LEU A 60 9.88 7.89 -0.20
CA LEU A 60 8.41 8.01 -0.12
C LEU A 60 7.93 8.67 1.19
N GLY A 61 8.85 9.08 2.08
CA GLY A 61 8.53 9.76 3.34
C GLY A 61 7.68 8.93 4.30
N CYS A 62 7.68 7.59 4.17
CA CYS A 62 6.85 6.72 5.01
C CYS A 62 7.44 5.33 5.13
N SER A 63 6.92 4.51 6.04
CA SER A 63 7.34 3.11 6.15
C SER A 63 6.67 2.26 5.08
N PRO A 64 7.26 1.12 4.67
CA PRO A 64 6.67 0.22 3.66
C PRO A 64 5.24 -0.19 3.98
N MET A 65 4.95 -0.52 5.24
CA MET A 65 3.60 -0.89 5.66
C MET A 65 2.63 0.28 5.67
N GLN A 66 3.12 1.50 5.91
CA GLN A 66 2.32 2.70 5.80
C GLN A 66 2.00 3.00 4.32
N TRP A 67 2.95 2.78 3.42
CA TRP A 67 2.74 2.91 1.99
C TRP A 67 1.72 1.89 1.47
N VAL A 68 1.86 0.61 1.81
CA VAL A 68 0.86 -0.45 1.51
C VAL A 68 -0.52 -0.04 2.01
N LYS A 69 -0.61 0.46 3.24
CA LYS A 69 -1.88 0.95 3.81
C LYS A 69 -2.46 2.11 2.99
N ARG A 70 -1.64 3.06 2.53
CA ARG A 70 -2.08 4.18 1.69
C ARG A 70 -2.60 3.69 0.34
N GLN A 71 -1.91 2.75 -0.31
CA GLN A 71 -2.35 2.18 -1.58
C GLN A 71 -3.65 1.39 -1.43
N ARG A 72 -3.83 0.63 -0.33
CA ARG A 72 -5.10 -0.04 -0.02
C ARG A 72 -6.24 0.94 0.19
N LEU A 73 -6.00 2.04 0.90
CA LEU A 73 -7.01 3.09 1.10
C LEU A 73 -7.42 3.73 -0.23
N ASP A 74 -6.48 3.92 -1.15
CA ASP A 74 -6.73 4.44 -2.49
C ASP A 74 -7.56 3.49 -3.36
N ALA A 75 -7.22 2.20 -3.34
CA ALA A 75 -8.00 1.18 -4.01
C ALA A 75 -9.44 1.13 -3.46
N VAL A 76 -9.62 1.15 -2.14
CA VAL A 76 -10.95 1.22 -1.50
C VAL A 76 -11.71 2.47 -1.94
N GLN A 77 -11.05 3.63 -2.00
CA GLN A 77 -11.70 4.87 -2.44
C GLN A 77 -12.26 4.72 -3.85
N ARG A 78 -11.47 4.16 -4.79
CA ARG A 78 -11.90 3.92 -6.18
C ARG A 78 -13.07 2.93 -6.26
N ASP A 79 -13.01 1.88 -5.45
CA ASP A 79 -14.04 0.86 -5.37
C ASP A 79 -15.35 1.41 -4.80
N LEU A 80 -15.28 2.24 -3.75
CA LEU A 80 -16.45 2.93 -3.18
C LEU A 80 -17.12 3.87 -4.18
N GLN A 81 -16.35 4.53 -5.05
CA GLN A 81 -16.88 5.39 -6.12
C GLN A 81 -17.58 4.60 -7.23
N ARG A 82 -17.18 3.35 -7.45
CA ARG A 82 -17.73 2.45 -8.49
C ARG A 82 -18.63 1.37 -7.90
N ALA A 83 -19.00 1.51 -6.63
CA ALA A 83 -19.73 0.49 -5.89
C ALA A 83 -21.11 0.28 -6.48
N GLN A 84 -21.46 -1.00 -6.70
CA GLN A 84 -22.76 -1.39 -7.20
C GLN A 84 -23.84 -1.36 -6.10
N PRO A 85 -25.14 -1.35 -6.47
CA PRO A 85 -26.21 -1.52 -5.50
C PRO A 85 -26.00 -2.78 -4.66
N GLY A 86 -26.06 -2.66 -3.33
CA GLY A 86 -25.83 -3.77 -2.40
C GLY A 86 -24.41 -3.90 -1.84
N GLU A 87 -23.39 -3.32 -2.50
CA GLU A 87 -22.02 -3.29 -1.96
C GLU A 87 -21.96 -2.46 -0.68
N THR A 88 -21.26 -2.93 0.36
CA THR A 88 -21.12 -2.21 1.63
C THR A 88 -19.67 -1.77 1.85
N VAL A 89 -19.48 -0.69 2.63
CA VAL A 89 -18.14 -0.24 3.06
C VAL A 89 -17.36 -1.39 3.70
N ALA A 90 -18.03 -2.22 4.51
CA ALA A 90 -17.42 -3.35 5.17
C ALA A 90 -16.94 -4.41 4.18
N ALA A 91 -17.75 -4.77 3.18
CA ALA A 91 -17.39 -5.75 2.16
C ALA A 91 -16.18 -5.27 1.35
N ILE A 92 -16.22 -4.03 0.86
CA ILE A 92 -15.12 -3.42 0.11
C ILE A 92 -13.85 -3.35 0.95
N ALA A 93 -13.92 -2.85 2.19
CA ALA A 93 -12.75 -2.74 3.06
C ALA A 93 -12.11 -4.12 3.33
N ARG A 94 -12.92 -5.16 3.55
CA ARG A 94 -12.43 -6.54 3.76
C ARG A 94 -11.77 -7.10 2.50
N ARG A 95 -12.30 -6.81 1.31
CA ARG A 95 -11.69 -7.20 0.01
C ARG A 95 -10.29 -6.64 -0.17
N HIS A 96 -10.01 -5.47 0.41
CA HIS A 96 -8.69 -4.83 0.42
C HIS A 96 -7.84 -5.16 1.67
N GLY A 97 -8.24 -6.16 2.46
CA GLY A 97 -7.47 -6.66 3.58
C GLY A 97 -7.55 -5.82 4.86
N PHE A 98 -8.58 -4.98 5.02
CA PHE A 98 -8.87 -4.31 6.29
C PHE A 98 -9.73 -5.21 7.18
N VAL A 99 -9.14 -5.74 8.25
CA VAL A 99 -9.85 -6.56 9.24
C VAL A 99 -10.61 -5.70 10.25
N GLN A 100 -10.00 -4.60 10.70
CA GLN A 100 -10.58 -3.69 11.70
C GLN A 100 -11.21 -2.47 11.04
N LEU A 101 -12.53 -2.51 10.85
CA LEU A 101 -13.29 -1.46 10.15
C LEU A 101 -13.21 -0.09 10.83
N SER A 102 -13.20 -0.03 12.17
CA SER A 102 -13.09 1.24 12.91
C SER A 102 -11.77 1.95 12.67
N SER A 103 -10.66 1.20 12.72
CA SER A 103 -9.31 1.72 12.46
C SER A 103 -9.14 2.12 10.98
N PHE A 104 -9.72 1.33 10.07
CA PHE A 104 -9.81 1.68 8.66
C PHE A 104 -10.57 2.99 8.44
N ALA A 105 -11.78 3.13 8.98
CA ALA A 105 -12.61 4.32 8.78
C ALA A 105 -11.94 5.59 9.31
N ALA A 106 -11.31 5.53 10.48
CA ALA A 106 -10.52 6.64 11.02
C ALA A 106 -9.33 6.99 10.10
N SER A 107 -8.62 5.97 9.57
CA SER A 107 -7.49 6.17 8.66
C SER A 107 -7.93 6.74 7.30
N PHE A 108 -9.10 6.31 6.81
CA PHE A 108 -9.70 6.79 5.57
C PHE A 108 -10.11 8.26 5.71
N LEU A 109 -10.84 8.60 6.79
CA LEU A 109 -11.27 9.97 7.08
C LEU A 109 -10.06 10.91 7.24
N ARG A 110 -9.02 10.47 7.96
CA ARG A 110 -7.77 11.23 8.12
C ARG A 110 -7.06 11.52 6.80
N ARG A 111 -7.22 10.65 5.79
CA ARG A 111 -6.54 10.79 4.49
C ARG A 111 -7.36 11.59 3.48
N TYR A 112 -8.68 11.35 3.41
CA TYR A 112 -9.55 11.90 2.37
C TYR A 112 -10.48 13.01 2.85
N GLY A 113 -10.54 13.28 4.16
CA GLY A 113 -11.45 14.28 4.75
C GLY A 113 -12.93 13.90 4.71
N ILE A 114 -13.28 12.74 4.14
CA ILE A 114 -14.64 12.21 4.06
C ILE A 114 -14.71 10.79 4.61
N ALA A 115 -15.81 10.45 5.25
CA ALA A 115 -16.04 9.09 5.74
C ALA A 115 -16.34 8.15 4.56
N PRO A 116 -15.91 6.88 4.60
CA PRO A 116 -16.13 5.93 3.52
C PRO A 116 -17.63 5.65 3.28
N SER A 117 -18.47 5.71 4.33
CA SER A 117 -19.93 5.61 4.23
C SER A 117 -20.56 6.77 3.47
N VAL A 118 -20.04 8.00 3.68
CA VAL A 118 -20.50 9.18 2.96
C VAL A 118 -20.12 9.07 1.48
N LEU A 119 -18.91 8.61 1.17
CA LEU A 119 -18.46 8.40 -0.21
C LEU A 119 -19.34 7.35 -0.92
N LEU A 120 -19.61 6.22 -0.27
CA LEU A 120 -20.49 5.17 -0.82
C LEU A 120 -21.92 5.66 -1.05
N ARG A 121 -22.44 6.52 -0.16
CA ARG A 121 -23.77 7.10 -0.35
C ARG A 121 -23.79 8.03 -1.56
N ARG A 122 -22.74 8.86 -1.73
CA ARG A 122 -22.61 9.78 -2.87
C ARG A 122 -22.51 9.06 -4.20
N SER A 123 -21.74 7.97 -4.29
CA SER A 123 -21.59 7.21 -5.53
C SER A 123 -22.91 6.57 -6.00
N ARG A 124 -23.81 6.23 -5.07
CA ARG A 124 -25.15 5.73 -5.40
C ARG A 124 -26.10 6.81 -5.88
N THR A 125 -25.95 8.05 -5.39
CA THR A 125 -26.82 9.17 -5.78
C THR A 125 -26.42 9.79 -7.11
N GLY A 126 -25.15 9.70 -7.51
CA GLY A 126 -24.66 10.20 -8.79
C GLY A 126 -24.73 9.21 -9.97
N ALA A 127 -25.40 8.07 -9.78
CA ALA A 127 -25.58 7.04 -10.81
C ALA A 127 -27.00 7.04 -11.41
N ASP A 128 -27.73 8.14 -11.23
CA ASP A 128 -29.05 8.42 -11.85
C ASP A 128 -28.87 9.22 -13.14
#